data_AF-A0A349GNQ8-F1
#
_entry.id   AF-A0A349GNQ8-F1
#
_cell.length_a   1.000
_cell.length_b   1.000
_cell.length_c   1.000
_cell.angle_alpha   90.00
_cell.angle_beta   90.00
_cell.angle_gamma   90.00
#
_symmetry.space_group_name_H-M   'P 1'
#
loop_
_entity.id
_entity.type
_entity.pdbx_description
1 polymer ?
#
loop_
_entity_poly.entity_id
_entity_poly.type
_entity_poly.pdbx_seq_one_letter_code
_entity_poly.pdbx_strand_id
1 'polypeptide(L)'
;STSKNYRDMLDDFASIKRTDEKKIKVGIVGEIYVKYSPLANNHLEEFLLGEGCEPVVPALLDFCLYCIQNTINDYDLYGGSLKTRLIYSFVYKIAYGKQKEVINAVKKHGVFAPPHDFEKMKENADKYIHKGVKMGEGWLIPAEMAELAETGTQNIVCAQPFGCLPNHIVAKGVARTIKNAFPDANIVAVDYDASSSKVNQENRIKLMIANAKKA
;
A
#
# COMPACT_ATOMS: atom_id res chain seq x y z
N SER A 1 11.71 10.65 24.04
CA SER A 1 12.50 10.40 22.81
C SER A 1 11.67 9.52 21.89
N THR A 2 11.70 9.76 20.58
CA THR A 2 10.93 9.00 19.58
C THR A 2 11.13 7.48 19.72
N SER A 3 12.36 7.03 20.01
CA SER A 3 12.65 5.60 20.22
C SER A 3 11.95 4.99 21.45
N LYS A 4 11.74 5.78 22.51
CA LYS A 4 10.96 5.35 23.68
C LYS A 4 9.49 5.18 23.29
N ASN A 5 8.92 6.17 22.60
CA ASN A 5 7.52 6.12 22.17
C ASN A 5 7.24 4.89 21.29
N TYR A 6 8.12 4.56 20.34
CA TYR A 6 7.96 3.35 19.52
C TYR A 6 7.96 2.08 20.36
N ARG A 7 8.86 1.98 21.34
CA ARG A 7 8.91 0.81 22.22
C ARG A 7 7.65 0.70 23.07
N ASP A 8 7.24 1.80 23.71
CA ASP A 8 6.05 1.82 24.57
C ASP A 8 4.80 1.43 23.77
N MET A 9 4.66 1.90 22.52
CA MET A 9 3.58 1.50 21.62
C MET A 9 3.64 0.00 21.26
N LEU A 10 4.83 -0.51 20.88
CA LEU A 10 4.98 -1.92 20.50
C LEU A 10 4.72 -2.86 21.69
N ASP A 11 5.17 -2.50 22.89
CA ASP A 11 4.92 -3.26 24.11
C ASP A 11 3.42 -3.26 24.46
N ASP A 12 2.74 -2.12 24.32
CA ASP A 12 1.30 -1.99 24.54
C ASP A 12 0.50 -2.90 23.57
N PHE A 13 0.75 -2.80 22.27
CA PHE A 13 0.11 -3.67 21.27
C PHE A 13 0.45 -5.15 21.47
N ALA A 14 1.67 -5.47 21.91
CA ALA A 14 2.10 -6.86 22.13
C ALA A 14 1.47 -7.50 23.37
N SER A 15 0.97 -6.67 24.31
CA SER A 15 0.25 -7.13 25.49
C SER A 15 -1.16 -7.66 25.16
N ILE A 16 -1.71 -7.31 23.99
CA ILE A 16 -3.00 -7.81 23.52
C ILE A 16 -2.89 -9.31 23.25
N LYS A 17 -3.81 -10.09 23.82
CA LYS A 17 -3.87 -11.54 23.61
C LYS A 17 -4.16 -11.86 22.14
N ARG A 18 -3.31 -12.69 21.54
CA ARG A 18 -3.40 -13.12 20.14
C ARG A 18 -3.60 -14.62 20.03
N THR A 19 -4.09 -15.06 18.88
CA THR A 19 -4.11 -16.46 18.46
C THR A 19 -3.02 -16.68 17.41
N ASP A 20 -2.52 -17.90 17.29
CA ASP A 20 -1.59 -18.29 16.21
C ASP A 20 -2.33 -18.69 14.91
N GLU A 21 -3.61 -18.31 14.81
CA GLU A 21 -4.45 -18.59 13.64
C GLU A 21 -3.90 -17.83 12.43
N LYS A 22 -3.55 -18.57 11.37
CA LYS A 22 -3.14 -17.98 10.10
C LYS A 22 -4.37 -17.66 9.27
N LYS A 23 -4.64 -16.37 9.08
CA LYS A 23 -5.74 -15.88 8.25
C LYS A 23 -5.25 -15.54 6.84
N ILE A 24 -6.19 -15.54 5.89
CA ILE A 24 -5.92 -15.08 4.53
C ILE A 24 -5.64 -13.58 4.59
N LYS A 25 -4.45 -13.18 4.17
CA LYS A 25 -4.07 -11.76 4.10
C LYS A 25 -4.65 -11.14 2.84
N VAL A 26 -5.28 -9.98 3.01
CA VAL A 26 -5.83 -9.18 1.92
C VAL A 26 -5.24 -7.77 1.98
N GLY A 27 -4.43 -7.44 0.99
CA GLY A 27 -3.81 -6.14 0.85
C GLY A 27 -4.80 -5.08 0.37
N ILE A 28 -4.76 -3.89 0.93
CA ILE A 28 -5.58 -2.75 0.47
C ILE A 28 -4.65 -1.68 -0.10
N VAL A 29 -4.74 -1.46 -1.41
CA VAL A 29 -4.03 -0.41 -2.14
C VAL A 29 -5.02 0.50 -2.85
N GLY A 30 -4.57 1.62 -3.40
CA GLY A 30 -5.41 2.46 -4.25
C GLY A 30 -5.28 3.94 -3.93
N GLU A 31 -6.35 4.68 -4.19
CA GLU A 31 -6.37 6.14 -3.98
C GLU A 31 -6.32 6.46 -2.49
N ILE A 32 -5.55 7.47 -2.08
CA ILE A 32 -5.26 7.75 -0.67
C ILE A 32 -6.51 7.88 0.19
N TYR A 33 -7.50 8.65 -0.24
CA TYR A 33 -8.70 8.86 0.54
C TYR A 33 -9.56 7.59 0.62
N VAL A 34 -9.79 6.91 -0.50
CA VAL A 34 -10.56 5.66 -0.53
C VAL A 34 -9.85 4.53 0.23
N LYS A 35 -8.52 4.49 0.21
CA LYS A 35 -7.71 3.49 0.92
C LYS A 35 -7.84 3.60 2.45
N TYR A 36 -7.74 4.82 3.01
CA TYR A 36 -7.68 5.01 4.47
C TYR A 36 -9.00 5.45 5.13
N SER A 37 -10.03 5.84 4.37
CA SER A 37 -11.31 6.28 4.91
C SER A 37 -12.34 5.14 4.89
N PRO A 38 -12.78 4.60 6.05
CA PRO A 38 -13.85 3.60 6.11
C PRO A 38 -15.14 4.09 5.46
N LEU A 39 -15.43 5.38 5.57
CA LEU A 39 -16.60 5.99 4.93
C LEU A 39 -16.52 5.91 3.40
N ALA A 40 -15.32 6.09 2.83
CA ALA A 40 -15.14 6.12 1.38
C ALA A 40 -15.11 4.72 0.76
N ASN A 41 -14.72 3.68 1.51
CA ASN A 41 -14.61 2.30 1.02
C ASN A 41 -15.63 1.33 1.61
N ASN A 42 -16.75 1.85 2.15
CA ASN A 42 -17.81 1.05 2.76
C ASN A 42 -17.32 0.10 3.87
N HIS A 43 -16.39 0.58 4.70
CA HIS A 43 -15.79 -0.15 5.82
C HIS A 43 -15.09 -1.45 5.37
N LEU A 44 -14.27 -1.34 4.32
CA LEU A 44 -13.58 -2.49 3.71
C LEU A 44 -12.78 -3.32 4.73
N GLU A 45 -12.06 -2.68 5.65
CA GLU A 45 -11.29 -3.38 6.68
C GLU A 45 -12.19 -4.22 7.60
N GLU A 46 -13.29 -3.65 8.09
CA GLU A 46 -14.26 -4.36 8.94
C GLU A 46 -14.94 -5.51 8.17
N PHE A 47 -15.28 -5.29 6.91
CA PHE A 47 -15.84 -6.31 6.03
C PHE A 47 -14.87 -7.50 5.88
N LEU A 48 -13.59 -7.23 5.59
CA LEU A 48 -12.57 -8.27 5.46
C LEU A 48 -12.36 -9.04 6.77
N LEU A 49 -12.35 -8.35 7.91
CA LEU A 49 -12.31 -8.98 9.23
C LEU A 49 -13.52 -9.89 9.45
N GLY A 50 -14.72 -9.45 9.04
CA GLY A 50 -15.96 -10.23 9.09
C GLY A 50 -15.94 -11.48 8.20
N GLU A 51 -15.22 -11.44 7.08
CA GLU A 51 -15.00 -12.61 6.19
C GLU A 51 -13.86 -13.54 6.67
N GLY A 52 -13.25 -13.24 7.83
CA GLY A 52 -12.18 -14.02 8.44
C GLY A 52 -10.80 -13.75 7.83
N CYS A 53 -10.60 -12.62 7.15
CA CYS A 53 -9.34 -12.21 6.55
C CYS A 53 -8.53 -11.29 7.49
N GLU A 54 -7.24 -11.14 7.20
CA GLU A 54 -6.33 -10.17 7.82
C GLU A 54 -6.07 -9.03 6.82
N PRO A 55 -6.65 -7.84 7.02
CA PRO A 55 -6.36 -6.67 6.18
C PRO A 55 -4.90 -6.23 6.35
N VAL A 56 -4.22 -5.95 5.24
CA VAL A 56 -2.86 -5.41 5.23
C VAL A 56 -2.87 -4.09 4.46
N VAL A 57 -2.70 -2.98 5.18
CA VAL A 57 -2.70 -1.64 4.58
C VAL A 57 -1.27 -1.09 4.61
N PRO A 58 -0.68 -0.73 3.46
CA PRO A 58 0.63 -0.06 3.42
C PRO A 58 0.62 1.26 4.19
N ALA A 59 1.79 1.73 4.63
CA ALA A 59 1.90 2.83 5.58
C ALA A 59 1.64 4.20 4.92
N LEU A 60 0.96 5.10 5.64
CA LEU A 60 0.74 6.49 5.16
C LEU A 60 2.05 7.25 4.89
N LEU A 61 3.12 6.93 5.63
CA LEU A 61 4.44 7.53 5.42
C LEU A 61 4.99 7.24 4.01
N ASP A 62 4.63 6.11 3.41
CA ASP A 62 5.06 5.73 2.06
C ASP A 62 4.46 6.70 1.03
N PHE A 63 3.20 7.10 1.21
CA PHE A 63 2.57 8.15 0.41
C PHE A 63 3.27 9.50 0.59
N CYS A 64 3.62 9.89 1.81
CA CYS A 64 4.36 11.13 2.04
C CYS A 64 5.73 11.11 1.33
N LEU A 65 6.45 9.99 1.44
CA LEU A 65 7.73 9.78 0.75
C LEU A 65 7.58 9.80 -0.77
N TYR A 66 6.49 9.22 -1.30
CA TYR A 66 6.12 9.29 -2.71
C TYR A 66 5.91 10.73 -3.19
N CYS A 67 5.14 11.54 -2.46
CA CYS A 67 4.94 12.95 -2.82
C CYS A 67 6.26 13.73 -2.86
N ILE A 68 7.15 13.51 -1.89
CA ILE A 68 8.47 14.14 -1.85
C ILE A 68 9.32 13.66 -3.02
N GLN A 69 9.37 12.35 -3.25
CA GLN A 69 10.15 11.72 -4.33
C GLN A 69 9.68 12.19 -5.71
N ASN A 70 8.37 12.40 -5.91
CA ASN A 70 7.84 12.91 -7.17
C ASN A 70 8.40 14.29 -7.51
N THR A 71 8.61 15.16 -6.53
CA THR A 71 9.22 16.48 -6.77
C THR A 71 10.68 16.35 -7.21
N ILE A 72 11.39 15.32 -6.72
CA ILE A 72 12.76 15.01 -7.14
C ILE A 72 12.74 14.44 -8.56
N ASN A 73 11.86 13.48 -8.84
CA ASN A 73 11.68 12.88 -10.17
C ASN A 73 11.32 13.95 -11.22
N ASP A 74 10.50 14.92 -10.86
CA ASP A 74 10.12 16.01 -11.76
C ASP A 74 11.32 16.83 -12.21
N TYR A 75 12.25 17.12 -11.29
CA TYR A 75 13.49 17.78 -11.66
C TYR A 75 14.32 16.91 -12.60
N ASP A 76 14.44 15.61 -12.30
CA ASP A 76 15.25 14.68 -13.10
C ASP A 76 14.69 14.48 -14.51
N LEU A 77 13.37 14.45 -14.66
CA LEU A 77 12.70 14.18 -15.94
C LEU A 77 12.39 15.43 -16.75
N TYR A 78 12.03 16.53 -16.09
CA TYR A 78 11.50 17.74 -16.73
C TYR A 78 12.35 18.99 -16.44
N GLY A 79 13.38 18.86 -15.60
CA GLY A 79 14.18 19.99 -15.15
C GLY A 79 13.45 20.87 -14.12
N GLY A 80 13.94 22.10 -13.94
CA GLY A 80 13.35 23.08 -13.01
C GLY A 80 14.37 23.61 -12.02
N SER A 81 13.90 23.95 -10.82
CA SER A 81 14.72 24.60 -9.79
C SER A 81 15.61 23.59 -9.05
N LEU A 82 16.93 23.71 -9.22
CA LEU A 82 17.91 22.91 -8.47
C LEU A 82 17.77 23.12 -6.96
N LYS A 83 17.45 24.35 -6.53
CA LYS A 83 17.18 24.65 -5.12
C LYS A 83 16.00 23.83 -4.58
N THR A 84 14.92 23.71 -5.36
CA THR A 84 13.76 22.90 -4.97
C THR A 84 14.16 21.43 -4.83
N ARG A 85 14.89 20.87 -5.80
CA ARG A 85 15.40 19.50 -5.70
C ARG A 85 16.23 19.28 -4.43
N LEU A 86 17.14 20.19 -4.10
CA LEU A 86 18.01 20.05 -2.93
C LEU A 86 17.22 20.09 -1.62
N ILE A 87 16.25 21.00 -1.50
CA ILE A 87 15.36 21.08 -0.34
C ILE A 87 14.56 19.78 -0.19
N TYR A 88 13.92 19.30 -1.26
CA TYR A 88 13.13 18.07 -1.20
C TYR A 88 13.99 16.84 -0.94
N SER A 89 15.21 16.79 -1.48
CA SER A 89 16.17 15.71 -1.17
C SER A 89 16.57 15.71 0.31
N PHE A 90 16.70 16.87 0.94
CA PHE A 90 16.96 16.98 2.37
C PHE A 90 15.75 16.54 3.20
N VAL A 91 14.55 17.02 2.87
CA VAL A 91 13.30 16.61 3.52
C VAL A 91 13.08 15.10 3.37
N TYR A 92 13.36 14.55 2.20
CA TYR A 92 13.30 13.12 1.94
C TYR A 92 14.21 12.33 2.88
N LYS A 93 15.47 12.74 3.05
CA LYS A 93 16.40 12.07 3.98
C LYS A 93 15.89 12.05 5.42
N ILE A 94 15.24 13.14 5.87
CA ILE A 94 14.64 13.20 7.20
C ILE A 94 13.45 12.24 7.31
N ALA A 95 12.50 12.31 6.37
CA ALA A 95 11.31 11.46 6.38
C ALA A 95 11.66 9.97 6.26
N TYR A 96 12.60 9.63 5.37
CA TYR A 96 13.10 8.27 5.21
C TYR A 96 13.84 7.78 6.47
N GLY A 97 14.67 8.66 7.08
CA GLY A 97 15.31 8.37 8.36
C GLY A 97 14.29 7.99 9.44
N LYS A 98 13.12 8.65 9.48
CA LYS A 98 12.03 8.28 10.39
C LYS A 98 11.40 6.94 10.06
N GLN A 99 11.19 6.62 8.79
CA GLN A 99 10.74 5.27 8.40
C GLN A 99 11.73 4.20 8.87
N LYS A 100 13.04 4.43 8.71
CA LYS A 100 14.09 3.52 9.20
C LYS A 100 14.09 3.36 10.70
N GLU A 101 13.86 4.42 11.47
CA GLU A 101 13.70 4.33 12.92
C GLU A 101 12.54 3.40 13.29
N VAL A 102 11.37 3.52 12.63
CA VAL A 102 10.21 2.65 12.86
C VAL A 102 10.53 1.20 12.49
N ILE A 103 11.07 0.97 11.28
CA ILE A 103 11.44 -0.38 10.81
C ILE A 103 12.40 -1.05 11.79
N ASN A 104 13.43 -0.33 12.24
CA ASN A 104 14.42 -0.86 13.18
C ASN A 104 13.81 -1.14 14.56
N ALA A 105 12.90 -0.28 15.04
CA ALA A 105 12.19 -0.50 16.30
C ALA A 105 11.33 -1.76 16.24
N VAL A 106 10.54 -1.93 15.18
CA VAL A 106 9.67 -3.11 14.98
C VAL A 106 10.50 -4.39 14.85
N LYS A 107 11.56 -4.37 14.03
CA LYS A 107 12.47 -5.53 13.87
C LYS A 107 13.15 -5.91 15.18
N LYS A 108 13.59 -4.94 15.97
CA LYS A 108 14.23 -5.18 17.27
C LYS A 108 13.26 -5.75 18.29
N HIS A 109 12.00 -5.32 18.24
CA HIS A 109 10.95 -5.84 19.12
C HIS A 109 10.60 -7.29 18.77
N GLY A 110 10.51 -7.62 17.48
CA GLY A 110 10.43 -9.00 16.98
C GLY A 110 9.03 -9.62 17.00
N VAL A 111 8.01 -8.89 17.48
CA VAL A 111 6.63 -9.39 17.58
C VAL A 111 5.79 -9.10 16.33
N PHE A 112 6.06 -7.99 15.65
CA PHE A 112 5.27 -7.51 14.50
C PHE A 112 6.09 -7.54 13.22
N ALA A 113 5.40 -7.62 12.08
CA ALA A 113 6.03 -7.43 10.79
C ALA A 113 6.39 -5.93 10.61
N PRO A 114 7.64 -5.60 10.26
CA PRO A 114 8.00 -4.22 9.95
C PRO A 114 7.33 -3.76 8.65
N PRO A 115 7.03 -2.47 8.50
CA PRO A 115 6.59 -1.94 7.22
C PRO A 115 7.68 -2.12 6.16
N HIS A 116 7.27 -2.11 4.89
CA HIS A 116 8.21 -2.19 3.76
C HIS A 116 9.18 -1.01 3.75
N ASP A 117 10.37 -1.23 3.22
CA ASP A 117 11.37 -0.16 3.07
C ASP A 117 11.06 0.64 1.79
N PHE A 118 10.82 1.94 1.93
CA PHE A 118 10.39 2.75 0.80
C PHE A 118 11.47 2.86 -0.30
N GLU A 119 12.76 2.83 0.05
CA GLU A 119 13.83 2.85 -0.96
C GLU A 119 13.79 1.58 -1.80
N LYS A 120 13.61 0.41 -1.19
CA LYS A 120 13.47 -0.86 -1.91
C LYS A 120 12.26 -0.82 -2.85
N MET A 121 11.13 -0.32 -2.36
CA MET A 121 9.91 -0.13 -3.15
C MET A 121 10.16 0.80 -4.35
N LYS A 122 10.84 1.93 -4.13
CA LYS A 122 11.20 2.92 -5.17
C LYS A 122 12.17 2.37 -6.22
N GLU A 123 13.14 1.56 -5.81
CA GLU A 123 14.07 0.88 -6.73
C GLU A 123 13.34 -0.14 -7.60
N ASN A 124 12.37 -0.85 -7.03
CA ASN A 124 11.58 -1.86 -7.72
C ASN A 124 10.46 -1.30 -8.61
N ALA A 125 10.00 -0.07 -8.37
CA ALA A 125 8.86 0.52 -9.06
C ALA A 125 8.98 0.46 -10.60
N ASP A 126 10.16 0.82 -11.15
CA ASP A 126 10.39 0.87 -12.60
C ASP A 126 10.31 -0.50 -13.30
N LYS A 127 10.29 -1.61 -12.55
CA LYS A 127 10.02 -2.96 -13.09
C LYS A 127 8.57 -3.11 -13.55
N TYR A 128 7.65 -2.34 -12.97
CA TYR A 128 6.20 -2.46 -13.19
C TYR A 128 5.62 -1.26 -13.93
N ILE A 129 6.06 -0.05 -13.57
CA ILE A 129 5.73 1.18 -14.29
C ILE A 129 6.80 2.25 -14.04
N HIS A 130 7.07 3.08 -15.05
CA HIS A 130 8.07 4.13 -14.93
C HIS A 130 7.68 5.16 -13.84
N LYS A 131 8.64 5.58 -13.01
CA LYS A 131 8.44 6.58 -11.94
C LYS A 131 7.98 7.97 -12.40
N GLY A 132 8.00 8.24 -13.70
CA GLY A 132 7.37 9.42 -14.31
C GLY A 132 5.83 9.35 -14.36
N VAL A 133 5.24 8.16 -14.21
CA VAL A 133 3.79 8.00 -14.08
C VAL A 133 3.39 8.37 -12.65
N LYS A 134 3.08 9.64 -12.43
CA LYS A 134 2.84 10.22 -11.09
C LYS A 134 1.44 10.83 -10.90
N MET A 135 0.55 10.66 -11.88
CA MET A 135 -0.82 11.16 -11.82
C MET A 135 -1.62 10.32 -10.84
N GLY A 136 -2.36 10.96 -9.93
CA GLY A 136 -2.89 10.28 -8.74
C GLY A 136 -1.74 9.72 -7.90
N GLU A 137 -1.88 8.48 -7.46
CA GLU A 137 -0.85 7.74 -6.74
C GLU A 137 0.16 7.06 -7.69
N GLY A 138 -0.07 7.13 -9.00
CA GLY A 138 0.94 6.83 -10.01
C GLY A 138 1.66 5.50 -9.80
N TRP A 139 2.99 5.55 -9.82
CA TRP A 139 3.88 4.41 -9.63
C TRP A 139 3.85 3.80 -8.23
N LEU A 140 3.28 4.49 -7.23
CA LEU A 140 3.17 3.96 -5.86
C LEU A 140 2.24 2.74 -5.82
N ILE A 141 1.08 2.80 -6.48
CA ILE A 141 0.09 1.70 -6.45
C ILE A 141 0.69 0.38 -6.97
N PRO A 142 1.28 0.29 -8.17
CA PRO A 142 1.93 -0.94 -8.63
C PRO A 142 3.08 -1.40 -7.72
N ALA A 143 3.84 -0.46 -7.15
CA ALA A 143 4.94 -0.79 -6.25
C ALA A 143 4.43 -1.37 -4.92
N GLU A 144 3.36 -0.82 -4.34
CA GLU A 144 2.67 -1.38 -3.17
C GLU A 144 2.09 -2.77 -3.49
N MET A 145 1.46 -2.95 -4.66
CA MET A 145 0.95 -4.26 -5.09
C MET A 145 2.07 -5.31 -5.16
N ALA A 146 3.21 -4.93 -5.74
CA ALA A 146 4.36 -5.81 -5.86
C ALA A 146 4.98 -6.17 -4.51
N GLU A 147 5.18 -5.20 -3.61
CA GLU A 147 5.75 -5.45 -2.28
C GLU A 147 4.81 -6.32 -1.43
N LEU A 148 3.49 -6.09 -1.51
CA LEU A 148 2.50 -6.96 -0.86
C LEU A 148 2.60 -8.40 -1.38
N ALA A 149 2.62 -8.58 -2.70
CA ALA A 149 2.75 -9.90 -3.31
C ALA A 149 4.08 -10.58 -2.96
N GLU A 150 5.20 -9.86 -2.99
CA GLU A 150 6.55 -10.35 -2.64
C GLU A 150 6.62 -10.81 -1.17
N THR A 151 5.88 -10.16 -0.28
CA THR A 151 5.85 -10.47 1.16
C THR A 151 4.71 -11.41 1.59
N GLY A 152 4.04 -12.04 0.63
CA GLY A 152 3.05 -13.10 0.86
C GLY A 152 1.60 -12.63 1.00
N THR A 153 1.32 -11.34 0.80
CA THR A 153 -0.04 -10.79 0.70
C THR A 153 -0.46 -10.77 -0.77
N GLN A 154 -0.86 -11.92 -1.28
CA GLN A 154 -1.12 -12.12 -2.72
C GLN A 154 -2.53 -11.70 -3.14
N ASN A 155 -3.50 -11.68 -2.23
CA ASN A 155 -4.85 -11.17 -2.50
C ASN A 155 -4.85 -9.66 -2.27
N ILE A 156 -5.17 -8.88 -3.29
CA ILE A 156 -5.05 -7.41 -3.24
C ILE A 156 -6.34 -6.78 -3.75
N VAL A 157 -6.97 -5.98 -2.90
CA VAL A 157 -8.06 -5.08 -3.26
C VAL A 157 -7.44 -3.73 -3.64
N CYS A 158 -7.65 -3.30 -4.88
CA CYS A 158 -7.40 -1.92 -5.26
C CYS A 158 -8.68 -1.09 -5.10
N ALA A 159 -8.72 -0.27 -4.05
CA ALA A 159 -9.83 0.61 -3.73
C ALA A 159 -9.68 1.93 -4.49
N GLN A 160 -10.64 2.25 -5.36
CA GLN A 160 -10.56 3.45 -6.20
C GLN A 160 -11.91 4.15 -6.30
N PRO A 161 -11.94 5.49 -6.45
CA PRO A 161 -13.18 6.18 -6.76
C PRO A 161 -13.57 5.90 -8.21
N PHE A 162 -14.87 5.95 -8.50
CA PHE A 162 -15.37 5.75 -9.86
C PHE A 162 -14.80 6.77 -10.83
N GLY A 163 -14.39 6.29 -12.01
CA GLY A 163 -13.86 7.15 -13.07
C GLY A 163 -12.45 7.68 -12.82
N CYS A 164 -11.71 7.14 -11.84
CA CYS A 164 -10.31 7.47 -11.62
C CYS A 164 -9.44 6.98 -12.79
N LEU A 165 -9.32 7.79 -13.85
CA LEU A 165 -8.51 7.48 -15.03
C LEU A 165 -7.06 7.08 -14.68
N PRO A 166 -6.37 7.73 -13.72
CA PRO A 166 -5.06 7.26 -13.28
C PRO A 166 -5.07 5.81 -12.80
N ASN A 167 -5.98 5.42 -11.89
CA ASN A 167 -6.02 4.04 -11.38
C ASN A 167 -6.43 3.02 -12.44
N HIS A 168 -7.22 3.42 -13.44
CA HIS A 168 -7.44 2.54 -14.60
C HIS A 168 -6.14 2.16 -15.31
N ILE A 169 -5.13 3.04 -15.32
CA ILE A 169 -3.81 2.75 -15.84
C ILE A 169 -2.96 2.04 -14.78
N VAL A 170 -2.78 2.63 -13.61
CA VAL A 170 -1.77 2.20 -12.62
C VAL A 170 -2.23 1.11 -11.67
N ALA A 171 -3.51 0.73 -11.68
CA ALA A 171 -4.01 -0.43 -10.96
C ALA A 171 -4.51 -1.50 -11.94
N LYS A 172 -5.58 -1.19 -12.67
CA LYS A 172 -6.19 -2.17 -13.59
C LYS A 172 -5.31 -2.47 -14.79
N GLY A 173 -4.67 -1.45 -15.37
CA GLY A 173 -3.79 -1.59 -16.54
C GLY A 173 -2.52 -2.38 -16.24
N VAL A 174 -1.91 -2.18 -15.07
CA VAL A 174 -0.70 -2.90 -14.65
C VAL A 174 -0.96 -4.25 -13.98
N ALA A 175 -2.21 -4.60 -13.67
CA ALA A 175 -2.53 -5.84 -12.95
C ALA A 175 -1.93 -7.09 -13.63
N ARG A 176 -1.91 -7.13 -14.96
CA ARG A 176 -1.26 -8.21 -15.72
C ARG A 176 0.27 -8.21 -15.53
N THR A 177 0.90 -7.04 -15.51
CA THR A 177 2.35 -6.90 -15.26
C THR A 177 2.71 -7.43 -13.89
N ILE A 178 1.93 -7.06 -12.85
CA ILE A 178 2.13 -7.58 -11.49
C ILE A 178 1.92 -9.10 -11.46
N LYS A 179 0.85 -9.61 -12.07
CA LYS A 179 0.56 -11.04 -12.10
C LYS A 179 1.61 -11.86 -12.86
N ASN A 180 2.24 -11.29 -13.88
CA ASN A 180 3.36 -11.96 -14.56
C ASN A 180 4.61 -12.08 -13.66
N ALA A 181 4.84 -11.09 -12.80
CA ALA A 181 5.93 -11.12 -11.82
C ALA A 181 5.60 -12.00 -10.61
N PHE A 182 4.32 -12.04 -10.22
CA PHE A 182 3.80 -12.80 -9.08
C PHE A 182 2.57 -13.60 -9.53
N PRO A 183 2.75 -14.83 -10.06
CA PRO A 183 1.68 -15.64 -10.67
C PRO A 183 0.48 -15.89 -9.75
N ASP A 184 0.73 -15.97 -8.44
CA ASP A 184 -0.28 -16.22 -7.42
C ASP A 184 -1.01 -14.93 -6.98
N ALA A 185 -0.58 -13.75 -7.45
CA ALA A 185 -1.25 -12.50 -7.12
C ALA A 185 -2.67 -12.48 -7.70
N ASN A 186 -3.62 -12.20 -6.82
CA ASN A 186 -5.05 -12.13 -7.09
C ASN A 186 -5.53 -10.70 -6.83
N ILE A 187 -5.54 -9.89 -7.88
CA ILE A 187 -5.80 -8.45 -7.79
C ILE A 187 -7.22 -8.16 -8.26
N VAL A 188 -8.00 -7.47 -7.43
CA VAL A 188 -9.35 -7.03 -7.76
C VAL A 188 -9.46 -5.53 -7.58
N ALA A 189 -9.82 -4.82 -8.65
CA ALA A 189 -10.18 -3.42 -8.60
C ALA A 189 -11.66 -3.26 -8.20
N VAL A 190 -11.89 -2.43 -7.18
CA VAL A 190 -13.22 -2.14 -6.62
C VAL A 190 -13.47 -0.64 -6.71
N ASP A 191 -14.49 -0.28 -7.48
CA ASP A 191 -14.95 1.09 -7.63
C ASP A 191 -15.91 1.43 -6.49
N TYR A 192 -15.54 2.41 -5.68
CA TYR A 192 -16.33 2.94 -4.59
C TYR A 192 -17.00 4.25 -5.02
N ASP A 193 -18.30 4.18 -5.25
CA ASP A 193 -19.13 5.29 -5.67
C ASP A 193 -20.61 5.02 -5.36
N ALA A 194 -21.43 6.06 -5.43
CA ALA A 194 -22.87 5.96 -5.13
C ALA A 194 -23.69 5.22 -6.20
N SER A 195 -23.17 5.08 -7.43
CA SER A 195 -23.83 4.40 -8.55
C SER A 195 -23.54 2.89 -8.60
N SER A 196 -22.41 2.44 -8.04
CA SER A 196 -22.10 1.01 -7.85
C SER A 196 -22.72 0.50 -6.54
N SER A 197 -23.49 -0.58 -6.61
CA SER A 197 -24.10 -1.14 -5.41
C SER A 197 -23.05 -1.75 -4.48
N LYS A 198 -23.23 -1.55 -3.17
CA LYS A 198 -22.40 -2.19 -2.13
C LYS A 198 -22.30 -3.71 -2.33
N VAL A 199 -23.42 -4.35 -2.70
CA VAL A 199 -23.49 -5.79 -2.99
C VAL A 199 -22.55 -6.19 -4.13
N ASN A 200 -22.45 -5.39 -5.20
CA ASN A 200 -21.54 -5.67 -6.31
C ASN A 200 -20.06 -5.57 -5.89
N GLN A 201 -19.71 -4.58 -5.08
CA GLN A 201 -18.36 -4.43 -4.52
C GLN A 201 -17.97 -5.64 -3.65
N GLU A 202 -18.84 -5.99 -2.69
CA GLU A 202 -18.61 -7.11 -1.78
C GLU A 202 -18.52 -8.46 -2.51
N ASN A 203 -19.37 -8.70 -3.51
CA ASN A 203 -19.35 -9.97 -4.26
C ASN A 203 -18.02 -10.20 -4.98
N ARG A 204 -17.41 -9.16 -5.54
CA ARG A 204 -16.08 -9.26 -6.17
C ARG A 204 -15.01 -9.68 -5.16
N ILE A 205 -15.06 -9.09 -3.97
CA ILE A 205 -14.11 -9.40 -2.88
C ILE A 205 -14.37 -10.82 -2.34
N LYS A 206 -15.64 -11.22 -2.17
CA LYS A 206 -16.01 -12.58 -1.76
C LYS A 206 -15.53 -13.64 -2.74
N LEU A 207 -15.62 -13.38 -4.04
CA LEU A 207 -15.09 -14.27 -5.07
C LEU A 207 -13.55 -14.40 -4.98
N MET A 208 -12.86 -13.30 -4.70
CA MET A 208 -11.40 -13.31 -4.45
C MET A 208 -11.05 -14.20 -3.25
N ILE A 209 -11.75 -13.99 -2.12
CA ILE A 209 -11.55 -14.74 -0.88
C ILE A 209 -11.89 -16.23 -1.08
N ALA A 210 -12.97 -16.53 -1.78
CA ALA A 210 -13.38 -17.91 -2.05
C ALA A 210 -12.35 -18.67 -2.91
N ASN A 211 -11.67 -17.99 -3.83
CA ASN A 211 -10.56 -18.57 -4.58
C ASN A 211 -9.33 -18.76 -3.69
N ALA A 212 -9.01 -17.79 -2.84
CA ALA A 212 -7.90 -17.89 -1.89
C ALA A 212 -8.07 -19.03 -0.87
N LYS A 213 -9.32 -19.36 -0.48
CA LYS A 213 -9.64 -20.50 0.40
C LYS A 213 -9.46 -21.87 -0.27
N LYS A 214 -9.37 -21.93 -1.61
CA LYS A 214 -9.25 -23.17 -2.40
C LYS A 214 -7.82 -23.47 -2.87
N ALA A 215 -6.96 -22.46 -2.89
CA ALA A 215 -5.55 -22.57 -3.24
C ALA A 215 -4.75 -23.15 -2.07
#